data_AF-A0A1I0Y7G6-F1
#
_entry.id   AF-A0A1I0Y7G6-F1
#
_cell.length_a   1.000
_cell.length_b   1.000
_cell.length_c   1.000
_cell.angle_alpha   90.00
_cell.angle_beta   90.00
_cell.angle_gamma   90.00
#
_symmetry.space_group_name_H-M   'P 1'
#
loop_
_entity.id
_entity.type
_entity.pdbx_description
1 polymer ?
#
loop_
_entity_poly.entity_id
_entity_poly.type
_entity_poly.pdbx_seq_one_letter_code
_entity_poly.pdbx_strand_id
1 'polypeptide(L)'
;MQPITLLRAADLMQQFYSSPNRPDVVEGIDINGVQAYYTREGVLIIPGTNEFSDWFEFNFDLFNRSPGESHGFEVVSGDSGARYHAGFLEHARMVYAFAKPLRPKLIVGHSLGAASAQIVGSSLGIPTVAFASPRVVRQRTGIGNEHHVINLCRTDDFVTQVPPGLLGFRHIGKVYWMNPDGLNFYEDHRIAEYIDIMCEARIKPHLPEFWPEIAA
;
A
#
# COMPACT_ATOMS: atom_id res chain seq x y z
N MET A 1 0.61 5.06 21.57
CA MET A 1 -0.25 4.29 20.65
C MET A 1 -0.01 2.82 20.95
N GLN A 2 -1.06 2.00 21.10
CA GLN A 2 -0.82 0.57 21.25
C GLN A 2 -0.47 -0.01 19.88
N PRO A 3 0.62 -0.79 19.77
CA PRO A 3 0.97 -1.50 18.54
C PRO A 3 -0.19 -2.39 18.07
N ILE A 4 -0.39 -2.46 16.76
CA ILE A 4 -1.40 -3.34 16.15
C ILE A 4 -0.72 -4.62 15.68
N THR A 5 -1.38 -5.77 15.83
CA THR A 5 -0.88 -6.99 15.19
C THR A 5 -1.04 -6.89 13.67
N LEU A 6 -0.12 -7.46 12.90
CA LEU A 6 -0.25 -7.45 11.44
C LEU A 6 -1.51 -8.15 10.93
N LEU A 7 -1.90 -9.24 11.56
CA LEU A 7 -3.15 -9.96 11.23
C LEU A 7 -4.37 -9.06 11.44
N ARG A 8 -4.45 -8.33 12.56
CA ARG A 8 -5.54 -7.35 12.77
C ARG A 8 -5.57 -6.26 11.69
N ALA A 9 -4.43 -5.78 11.21
CA ALA A 9 -4.40 -4.82 10.10
C ALA A 9 -4.95 -5.44 8.81
N ALA A 10 -4.62 -6.70 8.52
CA ALA A 10 -5.16 -7.43 7.38
C ALA A 10 -6.68 -7.66 7.52
N ASP A 11 -7.15 -8.04 8.72
CA ASP A 11 -8.56 -8.23 9.03
C ASP A 11 -9.37 -6.94 8.85
N LEU A 12 -8.84 -5.79 9.27
CA LEU A 12 -9.51 -4.49 9.04
C LEU A 12 -9.72 -4.24 7.55
N MET A 13 -8.70 -4.51 6.73
CA MET A 13 -8.80 -4.38 5.28
C MET A 13 -9.77 -5.40 4.67
N GLN A 14 -9.76 -6.66 5.12
CA GLN A 14 -10.71 -7.68 4.66
C GLN A 14 -12.16 -7.32 5.02
N GLN A 15 -12.40 -6.88 6.26
CA GLN A 15 -13.71 -6.41 6.73
C GLN A 15 -14.21 -5.26 5.87
N PHE A 16 -13.31 -4.35 5.49
CA PHE A 16 -13.61 -3.21 4.63
C PHE A 16 -14.11 -3.62 3.23
N TYR A 17 -13.53 -4.67 2.62
CA TYR A 17 -14.00 -5.22 1.35
C TYR A 17 -15.31 -6.01 1.50
N SER A 18 -15.48 -6.75 2.60
CA SER A 18 -16.63 -7.64 2.79
C SER A 18 -17.90 -6.95 3.29
N SER A 19 -17.80 -5.75 3.87
CA SER A 19 -18.92 -5.08 4.54
C SER A 19 -19.36 -3.82 3.80
N PRO A 20 -20.57 -3.81 3.19
CA PRO A 20 -21.12 -2.60 2.57
C PRO A 20 -21.52 -1.56 3.62
N ASN A 21 -21.95 -2.01 4.80
CA ASN A 21 -22.21 -1.15 5.95
C ASN A 21 -20.92 -0.99 6.75
N ARG A 22 -20.41 0.24 6.83
CA ARG A 22 -19.15 0.60 7.49
C ARG A 22 -19.42 1.52 8.69
N PRO A 23 -20.05 1.02 9.77
CA PRO A 23 -20.54 1.86 10.87
C PRO A 23 -19.42 2.54 11.67
N ASP A 24 -18.19 2.04 11.56
CA ASP A 24 -16.98 2.53 12.21
C ASP A 24 -16.29 3.65 11.42
N VAL A 25 -16.64 3.87 10.15
CA VAL A 25 -16.16 5.00 9.35
C VAL A 25 -16.77 6.30 9.86
N VAL A 26 -15.90 7.26 10.16
CA VAL A 26 -16.26 8.63 10.57
C VAL A 26 -16.28 9.56 9.37
N GLU A 27 -15.29 9.42 8.50
CA GLU A 27 -15.12 10.27 7.32
C GLU A 27 -14.52 9.43 6.19
N GLY A 28 -14.87 9.75 4.94
CA GLY A 28 -14.32 9.06 3.79
C GLY A 28 -14.38 9.91 2.53
N ILE A 29 -13.49 9.59 1.60
CA ILE A 29 -13.48 10.15 0.25
C ILE A 29 -13.61 9.03 -0.77
N ASP A 30 -14.33 9.33 -1.84
CA ASP A 30 -14.40 8.54 -3.06
C ASP A 30 -14.50 9.54 -4.21
N ILE A 31 -13.35 9.95 -4.74
CA ILE A 31 -13.24 11.03 -5.72
C ILE A 31 -12.25 10.59 -6.79
N ASN A 32 -12.69 10.55 -8.05
CA ASN A 32 -11.85 10.20 -9.21
C ASN A 32 -11.08 8.87 -9.01
N GLY A 33 -11.74 7.85 -8.47
CA GLY A 33 -11.14 6.54 -8.20
C GLY A 33 -10.22 6.50 -6.97
N VAL A 34 -10.00 7.63 -6.29
CA VAL A 34 -9.28 7.68 -5.00
C VAL A 34 -10.24 7.44 -3.86
N GLN A 35 -9.99 6.34 -3.16
CA GLN A 35 -10.78 5.91 -2.01
C GLN A 35 -9.93 5.89 -0.74
N ALA A 36 -10.40 6.54 0.32
CA ALA A 36 -9.77 6.51 1.64
C ALA A 36 -10.80 6.77 2.74
N TYR A 37 -10.66 6.08 3.87
CA TYR A 37 -11.67 6.06 4.93
C TYR A 37 -11.02 6.13 6.29
N TYR A 38 -11.48 7.05 7.13
CA TYR A 38 -11.01 7.24 8.49
C TYR A 38 -12.01 6.66 9.48
N THR A 39 -11.52 5.82 10.38
CA THR A 39 -12.33 5.09 11.35
C THR A 39 -12.34 5.76 12.73
N ARG A 40 -13.32 5.44 13.57
CA ARG A 40 -13.41 5.92 14.97
C ARG A 40 -12.19 5.54 15.82
N GLU A 41 -11.52 4.45 15.47
CA GLU A 41 -10.31 3.99 16.16
C GLU A 41 -9.06 4.81 15.78
N GLY A 42 -9.18 5.69 14.78
CA GLY A 42 -8.10 6.51 14.26
C GLY A 42 -7.25 5.80 13.21
N VAL A 43 -7.80 4.78 12.54
CA VAL A 43 -7.14 4.09 11.42
C VAL A 43 -7.61 4.70 10.11
N LEU A 44 -6.65 5.04 9.24
CA LEU A 44 -6.91 5.37 7.84
C LEU A 44 -6.79 4.09 7.00
N ILE A 45 -7.89 3.70 6.36
CA ILE A 45 -7.96 2.56 5.45
C ILE A 45 -7.95 3.09 4.02
N ILE A 46 -7.03 2.59 3.20
CA ILE A 46 -6.89 2.95 1.79
C ILE A 46 -7.03 1.66 0.96
N PRO A 47 -8.25 1.32 0.50
CA PRO A 47 -8.46 0.12 -0.31
C PRO A 47 -7.77 0.24 -1.67
N GLY A 48 -7.66 -0.89 -2.37
CA GLY A 48 -7.43 -0.90 -3.81
C GLY A 48 -8.68 -0.40 -4.54
N THR A 49 -8.49 0.05 -5.78
CA THR A 49 -9.62 0.43 -6.65
C THR A 49 -10.29 -0.81 -7.25
N ASN A 50 -11.60 -0.72 -7.54
CA ASN A 50 -12.33 -1.75 -8.29
C ASN A 50 -11.91 -1.80 -9.77
N GLU A 51 -11.23 -0.75 -10.26
CA GLU A 51 -10.71 -0.61 -11.62
C GLU A 51 -9.22 -0.96 -11.67
N PHE A 52 -8.75 -1.82 -10.77
CA PHE A 52 -7.32 -2.02 -10.54
C PHE A 52 -6.60 -2.51 -11.79
N SER A 53 -7.17 -3.46 -12.55
CA SER A 53 -6.61 -3.90 -13.84
C SER A 53 -6.44 -2.73 -14.80
N ASP A 54 -7.46 -1.90 -14.93
CA ASP A 54 -7.54 -0.82 -15.91
C ASP A 54 -6.58 0.31 -15.53
N TRP A 55 -6.53 0.65 -14.24
CA TRP A 55 -5.57 1.62 -13.70
C TRP A 55 -4.14 1.11 -13.81
N PHE A 56 -3.90 -0.17 -13.52
CA PHE A 56 -2.59 -0.77 -13.58
C PHE A 56 -2.09 -0.88 -15.02
N GLU A 57 -2.92 -1.33 -15.95
CA GLU A 57 -2.64 -1.27 -17.39
C GLU A 57 -2.35 0.17 -17.81
N PHE A 58 -3.21 1.14 -17.50
CA PHE A 58 -2.96 2.56 -17.81
C PHE A 58 -1.63 3.10 -17.26
N ASN A 59 -1.22 2.69 -16.05
CA ASN A 59 0.04 3.12 -15.44
C ASN A 59 1.26 2.32 -15.91
N PHE A 60 1.07 1.13 -16.49
CA PHE A 60 2.17 0.22 -16.87
C PHE A 60 2.19 -0.18 -18.34
N ASP A 61 1.28 0.35 -19.16
CA ASP A 61 1.20 0.06 -20.59
C ASP A 61 2.40 0.66 -21.32
N LEU A 62 3.39 -0.20 -21.54
CA LEU A 62 4.59 0.07 -22.32
C LEU A 62 4.40 -0.21 -23.81
N PHE A 63 3.28 -0.85 -24.21
CA PHE A 63 3.12 -1.47 -25.53
C PHE A 63 2.02 -0.84 -26.40
N ASN A 64 0.96 -0.23 -25.84
CA ASN A 64 0.01 0.54 -26.64
C ASN A 64 0.43 2.00 -26.77
N ARG A 65 1.05 2.30 -27.91
CA ARG A 65 1.44 3.65 -28.35
C ARG A 65 0.21 4.48 -28.73
N SER A 66 -0.47 5.06 -27.74
CA SER A 66 -1.28 6.27 -27.95
C SER A 66 -0.55 7.46 -27.31
N PRO A 67 -0.11 8.46 -28.10
CA PRO A 67 0.62 9.60 -27.57
C PRO A 67 -0.32 10.49 -26.74
N GLY A 68 -0.16 10.48 -25.41
CA GLY A 68 -0.73 11.51 -24.52
C GLY A 68 -1.58 11.02 -23.34
N GLU A 69 -1.84 9.71 -23.20
CA GLU A 69 -2.78 9.23 -22.17
C GLU A 69 -2.14 8.38 -21.06
N SER A 70 -1.05 7.63 -21.24
CA SER A 70 -0.47 6.80 -20.16
C SER A 70 0.68 7.51 -19.39
N HIS A 71 0.74 7.29 -18.07
CA HIS A 71 1.92 7.69 -17.28
C HIS A 71 3.12 6.76 -17.53
N GLY A 72 2.90 5.48 -17.84
CA GLY A 72 3.97 4.48 -17.85
C GLY A 72 4.82 4.57 -16.58
N PHE A 73 6.14 4.33 -16.70
CA PHE A 73 7.08 4.55 -15.58
C PHE A 73 7.53 6.01 -15.42
N GLU A 74 6.67 6.98 -15.72
CA GLU A 74 6.95 8.40 -15.49
C GLU A 74 7.29 8.64 -14.02
N VAL A 75 8.31 9.46 -13.81
CA VAL A 75 8.81 9.79 -12.48
C VAL A 75 8.83 11.27 -12.26
N VAL A 76 8.20 11.70 -11.18
CA VAL A 76 8.08 13.11 -10.78
C VAL A 76 8.61 13.30 -9.37
N SER A 77 9.10 14.50 -9.09
CA SER A 77 9.53 14.87 -7.74
C SER A 77 8.32 15.21 -6.88
N GLY A 78 8.25 14.64 -5.68
CA GLY A 78 7.37 15.13 -4.62
C GLY A 78 7.98 16.31 -3.88
N ASP A 79 7.21 16.92 -2.99
CA ASP A 79 7.60 18.13 -2.25
C ASP A 79 8.81 17.89 -1.32
N SER A 80 9.07 16.63 -0.94
CA SER A 80 10.27 16.22 -0.20
C SER A 80 11.55 16.13 -1.06
N GLY A 81 11.44 16.36 -2.37
CA GLY A 81 12.52 16.16 -3.34
C GLY A 81 12.73 14.69 -3.75
N ALA A 82 12.06 13.74 -3.09
CA ALA A 82 12.09 12.34 -3.48
C ALA A 82 11.36 12.11 -4.81
N ARG A 83 11.81 11.10 -5.56
CA ARG A 83 11.30 10.80 -6.90
C ARG A 83 10.34 9.61 -6.89
N TYR A 84 9.10 9.82 -7.28
CA TYR A 84 8.03 8.83 -7.21
C TYR A 84 7.48 8.52 -8.61
N HIS A 85 6.87 7.34 -8.76
CA HIS A 85 5.98 7.08 -9.89
C HIS A 85 4.87 8.14 -9.94
N ALA A 86 4.60 8.72 -11.11
CA ALA A 86 3.66 9.82 -11.27
C ALA A 86 2.25 9.49 -10.77
N GLY A 87 1.65 8.41 -11.29
CA GLY A 87 0.30 8.01 -10.88
C GLY A 87 0.16 7.67 -9.39
N PHE A 88 1.17 7.01 -8.78
CA PHE A 88 1.12 6.74 -7.33
C PHE A 88 1.24 8.02 -6.51
N LEU A 89 2.05 8.99 -6.94
CA LEU A 89 2.17 10.26 -6.24
C LEU A 89 0.88 11.09 -6.36
N GLU A 90 0.23 11.08 -7.52
CA GLU A 90 -1.04 11.77 -7.72
C GLU A 90 -2.14 11.22 -6.80
N HIS A 91 -2.31 9.89 -6.76
CA HIS A 91 -3.24 9.24 -5.84
C HIS A 91 -2.87 9.56 -4.38
N ALA A 92 -1.58 9.48 -4.02
CA ALA A 92 -1.12 9.76 -2.67
C ALA A 92 -1.34 11.22 -2.24
N ARG A 93 -1.31 12.20 -3.15
CA ARG A 93 -1.57 13.62 -2.84
C ARG A 93 -3.01 13.84 -2.38
N MET A 94 -3.97 13.22 -3.04
CA MET A 94 -5.38 13.28 -2.65
C MET A 94 -5.59 12.65 -1.28
N VAL A 95 -5.00 11.45 -1.06
CA VAL A 95 -5.06 10.78 0.25
C VAL A 95 -4.36 11.60 1.34
N TYR A 96 -3.21 12.21 1.05
CA TYR A 96 -2.48 13.05 2.00
C TYR A 96 -3.30 14.27 2.44
N ALA A 97 -3.94 14.96 1.48
CA ALA A 97 -4.78 16.12 1.77
C ALA A 97 -5.96 15.75 2.69
N PHE A 98 -6.56 14.58 2.48
CA PHE A 98 -7.60 14.02 3.34
C PHE A 98 -7.07 13.60 4.72
N ALA A 99 -5.96 12.87 4.77
CA ALA A 99 -5.43 12.28 6.00
C ALA A 99 -4.80 13.30 6.96
N LYS A 100 -4.14 14.33 6.44
CA LYS A 100 -3.38 15.31 7.24
C LYS A 100 -4.20 15.99 8.35
N PRO A 101 -5.41 16.54 8.10
CA PRO A 101 -6.22 17.14 9.16
C PRO A 101 -6.73 16.11 10.18
N LEU A 102 -6.95 14.86 9.77
CA LEU A 102 -7.51 13.78 10.59
C LEU A 102 -6.51 13.15 11.58
N ARG A 103 -5.21 13.33 11.32
CA ARG A 103 -4.10 12.81 12.14
C ARG A 103 -4.27 11.33 12.51
N PRO A 104 -4.29 10.42 11.51
CA PRO A 104 -4.44 9.00 11.79
C PRO A 104 -3.34 8.48 12.70
N LYS A 105 -3.69 7.48 13.50
CA LYS A 105 -2.76 6.74 14.35
C LYS A 105 -2.08 5.64 13.53
N LEU A 106 -2.80 5.06 12.59
CA LEU A 106 -2.34 3.97 11.74
C LEU A 106 -2.86 4.18 10.33
N ILE A 107 -2.05 3.80 9.35
CA ILE A 107 -2.49 3.71 7.95
C ILE A 107 -2.41 2.24 7.51
N VAL A 108 -3.48 1.75 6.91
CA VAL A 108 -3.53 0.42 6.32
C VAL A 108 -3.94 0.55 4.86
N GLY A 109 -3.08 0.08 3.96
CA GLY A 109 -3.33 0.14 2.52
C GLY A 109 -3.25 -1.22 1.86
N HIS A 110 -3.99 -1.41 0.78
CA HIS A 110 -3.93 -2.61 -0.08
C HIS A 110 -3.74 -2.20 -1.55
N SER A 111 -2.92 -2.92 -2.31
CA SER A 111 -2.79 -2.72 -3.77
C SER A 111 -2.41 -1.26 -4.13
N LEU A 112 -3.16 -0.58 -5.00
CA LEU A 112 -2.99 0.85 -5.28
C LEU A 112 -3.06 1.70 -4.00
N GLY A 113 -3.97 1.38 -3.09
CA GLY A 113 -4.08 2.03 -1.80
C GLY A 113 -2.84 1.84 -0.92
N ALA A 114 -2.16 0.69 -1.05
CA ALA A 114 -0.88 0.44 -0.39
C ALA A 114 0.26 1.30 -0.96
N ALA A 115 0.25 1.57 -2.26
CA ALA A 115 1.19 2.50 -2.89
C ALA A 115 1.06 3.90 -2.27
N SER A 116 -0.17 4.36 -2.09
CA SER A 116 -0.45 5.63 -1.41
C SER A 116 -0.12 5.59 0.07
N ALA A 117 -0.44 4.50 0.76
CA ALA A 117 -0.13 4.31 2.17
C ALA A 117 1.37 4.49 2.42
N GLN A 118 2.24 3.89 1.60
CA GLN A 118 3.69 4.06 1.68
C GLN A 118 4.12 5.53 1.64
N ILE A 119 3.62 6.30 0.67
CA ILE A 119 3.98 7.71 0.47
C ILE A 119 3.40 8.59 1.57
N VAL A 120 2.13 8.41 1.92
CA VAL A 120 1.43 9.21 2.95
C VAL A 120 2.01 8.92 4.34
N GLY A 121 2.25 7.64 4.66
CA GLY A 121 2.80 7.19 5.94
C GLY A 121 4.18 7.75 6.22
N SER A 122 5.09 7.68 5.24
CA SER A 122 6.41 8.30 5.36
C SER A 122 6.31 9.83 5.42
N SER A 123 5.45 10.45 4.62
CA SER A 123 5.27 11.91 4.65
C SER A 123 4.73 12.44 5.99
N LEU A 124 3.87 11.68 6.66
CA LEU A 124 3.26 12.07 7.94
C LEU A 124 4.00 11.52 9.17
N GLY A 125 4.95 10.59 9.01
CA GLY A 125 5.60 9.91 10.12
C GLY A 125 4.65 9.01 10.92
N ILE A 126 3.70 8.36 10.23
CA ILE A 126 2.64 7.56 10.85
C ILE A 126 2.89 6.08 10.58
N PRO A 127 2.79 5.20 11.60
CA PRO A 127 2.86 3.75 11.41
C PRO A 127 1.94 3.29 10.28
N THR A 128 2.50 2.54 9.34
CA THR A 128 1.82 2.15 8.11
C THR A 128 2.07 0.68 7.78
N VAL A 129 1.00 -0.04 7.47
CA VAL A 129 1.03 -1.41 6.96
C VAL A 129 0.48 -1.43 5.54
N ALA A 130 1.32 -1.79 4.58
CA ALA A 130 1.02 -1.82 3.16
C ALA A 130 0.97 -3.28 2.67
N PHE A 131 -0.19 -3.77 2.27
CA PHE A 131 -0.38 -5.11 1.73
C PHE A 131 -0.38 -5.09 0.20
N ALA A 132 0.26 -6.09 -0.42
CA ALA A 132 0.24 -6.26 -1.87
C ALA A 132 0.72 -5.01 -2.62
N SER A 133 1.70 -4.31 -2.05
CA SER A 133 2.02 -2.98 -2.53
C SER A 133 2.97 -3.02 -3.73
N PRO A 134 2.76 -2.19 -4.78
CA PRO A 134 3.76 -1.97 -5.81
C PRO A 134 4.94 -1.14 -5.29
N ARG A 135 6.00 -1.04 -6.09
CA ARG A 135 7.16 -0.17 -5.83
C ARG A 135 6.80 1.27 -6.20
N VAL A 136 7.13 2.23 -5.35
CA VAL A 136 6.61 3.61 -5.51
C VAL A 136 7.66 4.66 -5.76
N VAL A 137 8.89 4.43 -5.30
CA VAL A 137 9.96 5.44 -5.33
C VAL A 137 11.09 4.98 -6.24
N ARG A 138 11.60 5.88 -7.10
CA ARG A 138 12.73 5.63 -8.00
C ARG A 138 13.99 6.35 -7.51
N GLN A 139 14.53 5.88 -6.39
CA GLN A 139 15.80 6.37 -5.87
C GLN A 139 16.47 5.37 -4.93
N ARG A 140 17.80 5.49 -4.81
CA ARG A 140 18.61 4.63 -3.93
C ARG A 140 18.69 5.12 -2.49
N THR A 141 18.61 6.43 -2.28
CA THR A 141 18.69 7.04 -0.95
C THR A 141 17.39 6.82 -0.18
N GLY A 142 17.50 6.72 1.15
CA GLY A 142 16.36 6.67 2.04
C GLY A 142 15.47 7.91 1.88
N ILE A 143 14.18 7.77 2.16
CA ILE A 143 13.29 8.92 2.37
C ILE A 143 13.03 9.11 3.86
N GLY A 144 12.66 10.34 4.26
CA GLY A 144 12.28 10.64 5.63
C GLY A 144 11.19 9.70 6.14
N ASN A 145 11.32 9.26 7.40
CA ASN A 145 10.35 8.41 8.09
C ASN A 145 10.01 7.08 7.42
N GLU A 146 10.84 6.56 6.49
CA GLU A 146 10.55 5.27 5.83
C GLU A 146 10.49 4.10 6.82
N HIS A 147 11.14 4.22 7.98
CA HIS A 147 11.07 3.25 9.07
C HIS A 147 9.69 3.11 9.72
N HIS A 148 8.72 3.99 9.42
CA HIS A 148 7.32 3.85 9.84
C HIS A 148 6.48 2.96 8.92
N VAL A 149 7.03 2.54 7.79
CA VAL A 149 6.32 1.79 6.77
C VAL A 149 6.84 0.35 6.70
N ILE A 150 5.92 -0.61 6.74
CA ILE A 150 6.19 -1.99 6.33
C ILE A 150 5.33 -2.36 5.13
N ASN A 151 5.90 -3.20 4.28
CA ASN A 151 5.23 -3.78 3.12
C ASN A 151 5.21 -5.30 3.30
N LEU A 152 4.02 -5.87 3.24
CA LEU A 152 3.82 -7.31 3.19
C LEU A 152 3.54 -7.66 1.74
N CYS A 153 4.45 -8.41 1.12
CA CYS A 153 4.42 -8.75 -0.29
C CYS A 153 4.50 -10.27 -0.44
N ARG A 154 3.81 -10.83 -1.42
CA ARG A 154 4.01 -12.22 -1.82
C ARG A 154 4.97 -12.31 -3.00
N THR A 155 5.72 -13.39 -3.09
CA THR A 155 6.68 -13.60 -4.20
C THR A 155 5.99 -13.91 -5.52
N ASP A 156 4.78 -14.48 -5.47
CA ASP A 156 3.94 -14.81 -6.63
C ASP A 156 3.05 -13.65 -7.10
N ASP A 157 2.90 -12.60 -6.29
CA ASP A 157 2.12 -11.42 -6.64
C ASP A 157 2.91 -10.46 -7.56
N PHE A 158 2.50 -10.40 -8.83
CA PHE A 158 3.14 -9.58 -9.85
C PHE A 158 3.08 -8.07 -9.56
N VAL A 159 2.01 -7.59 -8.90
CA VAL A 159 1.83 -6.16 -8.58
C VAL A 159 2.96 -5.67 -7.69
N THR A 160 3.38 -6.51 -6.74
CA THR A 160 4.49 -6.18 -5.85
C THR A 160 5.84 -6.06 -6.57
N GLN A 161 5.91 -6.58 -7.78
CA GLN A 161 7.08 -6.60 -8.64
C GLN A 161 7.10 -5.50 -9.70
N VAL A 162 6.11 -4.61 -9.73
CA VAL A 162 6.12 -3.45 -10.61
C VAL A 162 6.12 -2.13 -9.84
N PRO A 163 6.65 -1.05 -10.44
CA PRO A 163 7.61 -1.04 -11.54
C PRO A 163 8.84 -1.94 -11.30
N PRO A 164 9.55 -2.37 -12.36
CA PRO A 164 10.72 -3.23 -12.23
C PRO A 164 11.81 -2.59 -11.37
N GLY A 165 12.32 -3.35 -10.40
CA GLY A 165 13.43 -2.92 -9.55
C GLY A 165 14.71 -2.60 -10.32
N LEU A 166 14.92 -3.25 -11.47
CA LEU A 166 16.05 -2.99 -12.38
C LEU A 166 16.06 -1.53 -12.90
N LEU A 167 14.89 -0.89 -13.00
CA LEU A 167 14.77 0.53 -13.36
C LEU A 167 15.02 1.49 -12.20
N GLY A 168 15.37 0.96 -11.02
CA GLY A 168 15.69 1.70 -9.80
C GLY A 168 14.48 1.99 -8.93
N PHE A 169 13.34 1.36 -9.17
CA PHE A 169 12.16 1.45 -8.31
C PHE A 169 12.29 0.55 -7.08
N ARG A 170 11.79 1.02 -5.94
CA ARG A 170 11.72 0.28 -4.69
C ARG A 170 10.47 0.65 -3.91
N HIS A 171 10.13 -0.18 -2.92
CA HIS A 171 9.21 0.17 -1.86
C HIS A 171 9.85 1.19 -0.89
N ILE A 172 9.00 1.92 -0.19
CA ILE A 172 9.33 2.75 0.96
C ILE A 172 9.24 1.90 2.21
N GLY A 173 10.26 1.94 3.05
CA GLY A 173 10.31 1.20 4.31
C GLY A 173 10.72 -0.26 4.15
N LYS A 174 10.41 -1.06 5.18
CA LYS A 174 10.80 -2.47 5.24
C LYS A 174 9.87 -3.31 4.37
N VAL A 175 10.40 -4.35 3.74
CA VAL A 175 9.62 -5.29 2.92
C VAL A 175 9.79 -6.69 3.47
N TYR A 176 8.67 -7.35 3.71
CA TYR A 176 8.58 -8.75 4.09
C TYR A 176 8.00 -9.54 2.93
N TRP A 177 8.84 -10.36 2.32
CA TRP A 177 8.47 -11.24 1.23
C TRP A 177 8.00 -12.58 1.79
N MET A 178 6.75 -12.93 1.52
CA MET A 178 6.14 -14.20 1.89
C MET A 178 6.07 -15.08 0.66
N ASN A 179 6.63 -16.29 0.74
CA ASN A 179 6.68 -17.20 -0.39
C ASN A 179 5.63 -18.30 -0.20
N PRO A 180 4.54 -18.38 -0.97
CA PRO A 180 3.52 -19.41 -0.80
C PRO A 180 4.01 -20.80 -1.23
N ASP A 181 3.31 -21.86 -0.79
CA ASP A 181 3.63 -23.26 -1.15
C ASP A 181 3.14 -23.64 -2.56
N GLY A 182 2.18 -22.88 -3.09
CA GLY A 182 1.64 -23.02 -4.43
C GLY A 182 1.36 -21.66 -5.06
N LEU A 183 1.35 -21.63 -6.39
CA LEU A 183 0.98 -20.44 -7.14
C LEU A 183 -0.54 -20.35 -7.17
N ASN A 184 -1.10 -19.24 -6.67
CA ASN A 184 -2.54 -18.96 -6.77
C ASN A 184 -2.79 -17.87 -7.81
N PHE A 185 -2.51 -18.18 -9.08
CA PHE A 185 -2.63 -17.22 -10.17
C PHE A 185 -4.00 -16.55 -10.17
N TYR A 186 -4.03 -15.22 -10.30
CA TYR A 186 -5.21 -14.34 -10.36
C TYR A 186 -5.88 -14.04 -9.00
N GLU A 187 -5.63 -14.85 -7.97
CA GLU A 187 -6.15 -14.60 -6.63
C GLU A 187 -5.06 -14.12 -5.67
N ASP A 188 -3.79 -14.31 -6.02
CA ASP A 188 -2.57 -13.96 -5.26
C ASP A 188 -2.58 -12.52 -4.72
N HIS A 189 -3.28 -11.61 -5.40
CA HIS A 189 -3.39 -10.20 -5.05
C HIS A 189 -4.53 -9.87 -4.07
N ARG A 190 -5.31 -10.84 -3.59
CA ARG A 190 -6.44 -10.60 -2.67
C ARG A 190 -5.95 -10.60 -1.22
N ILE A 191 -6.48 -9.67 -0.40
CA ILE A 191 -6.10 -9.60 1.03
C ILE A 191 -6.37 -10.91 1.80
N ALA A 192 -7.38 -11.70 1.39
CA ALA A 192 -7.64 -13.03 1.96
C ALA A 192 -6.43 -13.96 1.83
N GLU A 193 -5.80 -14.01 0.65
CA GLU A 193 -4.61 -14.83 0.39
C GLU A 193 -3.39 -14.36 1.20
N TYR A 194 -3.35 -13.07 1.55
CA TYR A 194 -2.34 -12.53 2.47
C TYR A 194 -2.59 -12.96 3.91
N ILE A 195 -3.85 -12.98 4.35
CA ILE A 195 -4.23 -13.46 5.70
C ILE A 195 -3.86 -14.93 5.86
N ASP A 196 -4.19 -15.76 4.87
CA ASP A 196 -3.93 -17.20 4.89
C ASP A 196 -2.43 -17.49 5.02
N ILE A 197 -1.60 -16.89 4.16
CA ILE A 197 -0.15 -17.10 4.21
C ILE A 197 0.50 -16.56 5.50
N MET A 198 -0.01 -15.46 6.06
CA MET A 198 0.48 -14.91 7.33
C MET A 198 0.21 -15.85 8.52
N CYS A 199 -0.80 -16.71 8.42
CA CYS A 199 -1.14 -17.69 9.46
C CYS A 199 -0.31 -18.97 9.35
N GLU A 200 0.41 -19.20 8.26
CA GLU A 200 1.23 -20.39 8.07
C GLU A 200 2.39 -20.45 9.08
N ALA A 201 2.57 -21.62 9.69
CA ALA A 201 3.57 -21.83 10.74
C ALA A 201 5.01 -21.53 10.30
N ARG A 202 5.30 -21.66 8.99
CA ARG A 202 6.60 -21.36 8.41
C ARG A 202 6.83 -19.87 8.12
N ILE A 203 5.77 -19.09 7.94
CA ILE A 203 5.84 -17.66 7.60
C ILE A 203 5.77 -16.82 8.87
N LYS A 204 4.87 -17.17 9.79
CA LYS A 204 4.60 -16.43 11.03
C LYS A 204 5.86 -16.04 11.82
N PRO A 205 6.89 -16.90 11.99
CA PRO A 205 8.10 -16.53 12.74
C PRO A 205 8.97 -15.46 12.06
N HIS A 206 8.77 -15.20 10.77
CA HIS A 206 9.54 -14.24 9.98
C HIS A 206 8.86 -12.88 9.83
N LEU A 207 7.63 -12.74 10.33
CA LEU A 207 6.90 -11.49 10.37
C LEU A 207 6.98 -10.88 11.77
N PRO A 208 7.04 -9.54 11.90
CA PRO A 208 6.90 -8.91 13.19
C PRO A 208 5.47 -9.13 13.65
N GLU A 209 5.27 -9.47 14.92
CA GLU A 209 3.92 -9.67 15.44
C GLU A 209 3.14 -8.35 15.43
N PHE A 210 3.82 -7.26 15.79
CA PHE A 210 3.24 -5.92 15.96
C PHE A 210 3.89 -4.86 15.09
N TRP A 211 3.13 -3.83 14.74
CA TRP A 211 3.63 -2.61 14.11
C TRP A 211 3.06 -1.34 14.80
N PRO A 212 3.89 -0.29 15.05
CA PRO A 212 5.34 -0.30 14.96
C PRO A 212 5.97 -1.34 15.91
N GLU A 213 7.15 -1.85 15.58
CA GLU A 213 7.88 -2.78 16.45
C GLU A 213 8.06 -2.13 17.84
N ILE A 214 7.67 -2.83 18.91
CA ILE A 214 7.98 -2.39 20.27
C ILE A 214 9.49 -2.55 20.43
N ALA A 215 10.22 -1.45 20.65
CA ALA A 215 11.61 -1.55 21.02
C ALA A 215 11.72 -2.41 22.29
N ALA A 216 12.45 -3.52 22.18
CA ALA A 216 12.80 -4.38 23.32
C ALA A 216 13.67 -3.63 24.32
#